data_AF-K1UIT0-F1
#
_entry.id   AF-K1UIT0-F1
#
_cell.length_a   1.000
_cell.length_b   1.000
_cell.length_c   1.000
_cell.angle_alpha   90.00
_cell.angle_beta   90.00
_cell.angle_gamma   90.00
#
_symmetry.space_group_name_H-M   'P 1'
#
loop_
_entity.id
_entity.type
_entity.pdbx_description
1 polymer ?
#
loop_
_entity_poly.entity_id
_entity_poly.type
_entity_poly.pdbx_seq_one_letter_code
_entity_poly.pdbx_strand_id
1 'polypeptide(L)'
;FNPEEETITIPTPQTAGLNAASQVEMIVHQRWAIAILRVKEMITEGANTIVRFHDPESRLEFAHPWPQPVIDGEKGNSSFCLVNALELLDQPGEWYQDYPSGRIYYYPRPHEDMTKAQVIIPALETLLTISGTLERPVRNIHFQNISFEHTSWMRPSYQGHVTLQGGFHLLDAYRLPIPGLPEKAELENQAWIGRPEA
;
A
#
# COMPACT_ATOMS: atom_id res chain seq x y z
N PHE A 1 14.89 -9.75 3.31
CA PHE A 1 13.83 -9.45 4.29
C PHE A 1 14.39 -9.78 5.66
N ASN A 2 14.55 -8.78 6.52
CA ASN A 2 15.12 -8.94 7.85
C ASN A 2 14.15 -8.36 8.89
N PRO A 3 13.43 -9.22 9.64
CA PRO A 3 12.50 -8.79 10.68
C PRO A 3 13.16 -8.09 11.87
N GLU A 4 14.40 -8.45 12.22
CA GLU A 4 15.07 -7.89 13.41
C GLU A 4 15.46 -6.43 13.21
N GLU A 5 15.90 -6.08 11.99
CA GLU A 5 16.31 -4.73 11.59
C GLU A 5 15.20 -3.96 10.87
N GLU A 6 14.03 -4.58 10.69
CA GLU A 6 12.90 -4.07 9.91
C GLU A 6 13.30 -3.52 8.52
N THR A 7 14.05 -4.34 7.77
CA THR A 7 14.60 -3.94 6.47
C THR A 7 14.31 -4.94 5.34
N ILE A 8 14.23 -4.42 4.12
CA ILE A 8 14.25 -5.21 2.89
C ILE A 8 15.48 -4.81 2.07
N THR A 9 16.29 -5.80 1.71
CA THR A 9 17.39 -5.62 0.77
C THR A 9 16.89 -5.89 -0.65
N ILE A 10 17.12 -4.94 -1.54
CA ILE A 10 16.79 -5.04 -2.97
C ILE A 10 18.05 -4.84 -3.82
N PRO A 11 18.06 -5.27 -5.09
CA PRO A 11 19.08 -4.82 -6.04
C PRO A 11 19.09 -3.30 -6.15
N THR A 12 20.27 -2.68 -6.21
CA THR A 12 20.41 -1.23 -6.34
C THR A 12 19.65 -0.74 -7.58
N PRO A 13 18.62 0.13 -7.42
CA PRO A 13 17.90 0.70 -8.54
C PRO A 13 18.84 1.46 -9.48
N GLN A 14 18.62 1.33 -10.79
CA GLN A 14 19.41 2.05 -11.79
C GLN A 14 18.98 3.52 -11.95
N THR A 15 17.85 3.90 -11.36
CA THR A 15 17.30 5.25 -11.38
C THR A 15 18.16 6.18 -10.50
N ALA A 16 18.82 7.14 -11.15
CA ALA A 16 19.66 8.11 -10.46
C ALA A 16 18.84 8.99 -9.50
N GLY A 17 19.38 9.24 -8.30
CA GLY A 17 18.76 10.14 -7.31
C GLY A 17 17.62 9.53 -6.50
N LEU A 18 17.15 8.32 -6.83
CA LEU A 18 16.01 7.69 -6.16
C LEU A 18 16.20 7.52 -4.64
N ASN A 19 17.44 7.33 -4.19
CA ASN A 19 17.77 7.21 -2.77
C ASN A 19 17.60 8.52 -1.98
N ALA A 20 17.47 9.66 -2.66
CA ALA A 20 17.22 10.97 -2.05
C ALA A 20 15.76 11.43 -2.23
N ALA A 21 14.93 10.66 -2.94
CA ALA A 21 13.52 10.99 -3.15
C ALA A 21 12.73 10.86 -1.84
N SER A 22 11.81 11.78 -1.59
CA SER A 22 11.16 11.96 -0.29
C SER A 22 9.85 11.18 -0.11
N GLN A 23 9.26 10.67 -1.19
CA GLN A 23 7.90 10.09 -1.18
C GLN A 23 7.83 8.66 -1.73
N VAL A 24 8.98 7.99 -1.91
CA VAL A 24 9.03 6.65 -2.51
C VAL A 24 8.17 5.68 -1.71
N GLU A 25 7.35 4.90 -2.41
CA GLU A 25 6.63 3.76 -1.83
C GLU A 25 7.11 2.48 -2.50
N MET A 26 7.25 1.41 -1.73
CA MET A 26 7.50 0.07 -2.21
C MET A 26 6.21 -0.75 -2.13
N ILE A 27 5.76 -1.28 -3.27
CA ILE A 27 4.67 -2.24 -3.32
C ILE A 27 5.29 -3.64 -3.39
N VAL A 28 5.06 -4.46 -2.37
CA VAL A 28 5.58 -5.83 -2.28
C VAL A 28 4.45 -6.81 -2.56
N HIS A 29 4.67 -7.74 -3.50
CA HIS A 29 3.75 -8.85 -3.73
C HIS A 29 4.08 -10.00 -2.78
N GLN A 30 3.16 -10.33 -1.87
CA GLN A 30 3.34 -11.37 -0.86
C GLN A 30 2.20 -12.39 -0.87
N ARG A 31 2.46 -13.51 -1.54
CA ARG A 31 1.55 -14.65 -1.69
C ARG A 31 0.22 -14.25 -2.35
N TRP A 32 -0.83 -14.03 -1.55
CA TRP A 32 -2.17 -13.68 -2.02
C TRP A 32 -2.53 -12.21 -1.78
N ALA A 33 -1.60 -11.41 -1.27
CA ALA A 33 -1.80 -10.01 -0.94
C ALA A 33 -0.64 -9.13 -1.44
N ILE A 34 -0.82 -7.82 -1.35
CA ILE A 34 0.26 -6.84 -1.47
C ILE A 34 0.44 -6.11 -0.13
N ALA A 35 1.65 -5.59 0.08
CA ALA A 35 1.93 -4.54 1.04
C ALA A 35 2.33 -3.26 0.32
N ILE A 36 1.83 -2.11 0.76
CA ILE A 36 2.33 -0.78 0.36
C ILE A 36 3.12 -0.23 1.54
N LEU A 37 4.43 -0.07 1.36
CA LEU A 37 5.38 0.31 2.40
C LEU A 37 6.03 1.65 2.04
N ARG A 38 5.85 2.69 2.85
CA ARG A 38 6.47 3.99 2.56
C ARG A 38 7.94 3.92 2.94
N VAL A 39 8.80 4.26 1.99
CA VAL A 39 10.26 4.18 2.17
C VAL A 39 10.71 5.37 3.03
N LYS A 40 11.40 5.05 4.12
CA LYS A 40 11.99 6.01 5.05
C LYS A 40 13.44 6.31 4.70
N GLU A 41 14.18 5.29 4.25
CA GLU A 41 15.60 5.40 3.96
C GLU A 41 16.02 4.32 2.97
N MET A 42 16.94 4.68 2.06
CA MET A 42 17.61 3.77 1.16
C MET A 42 19.13 3.91 1.32
N ILE A 43 19.79 2.87 1.83
CA ILE A 43 21.25 2.81 1.97
C ILE A 43 21.83 1.91 0.89
N THR A 44 22.56 2.51 -0.05
CA THR A 44 23.18 1.77 -1.16
C THR A 44 24.56 1.24 -0.77
N GLU A 45 24.72 -0.07 -0.86
CA GLU A 45 25.94 -0.83 -0.60
C GLU A 45 26.32 -1.63 -1.86
N GLY A 46 26.93 -0.95 -2.82
CA GLY A 46 27.32 -1.54 -4.11
C GLY A 46 26.12 -1.98 -4.93
N ALA A 47 25.98 -3.29 -5.15
CA ALA A 47 24.91 -3.89 -5.95
C ALA A 47 23.58 -4.05 -5.19
N ASN A 48 23.58 -3.83 -3.88
CA ASN A 48 22.39 -3.95 -3.04
C ASN A 48 22.04 -2.61 -2.39
N THR A 49 20.75 -2.39 -2.17
CA THR A 49 20.23 -1.29 -1.37
C THR A 49 19.41 -1.85 -0.21
N ILE A 50 19.73 -1.41 1.00
CA ILE A 50 18.95 -1.68 2.21
C ILE A 50 17.87 -0.62 2.32
N VAL A 51 16.62 -1.06 2.39
CA VAL A 51 15.43 -0.19 2.47
C VAL A 51 14.81 -0.31 3.86
N ARG A 52 14.58 0.84 4.50
CA ARG A 52 13.79 0.97 5.74
C ARG A 52 12.47 1.65 5.46
N PHE A 53 11.47 1.37 6.28
CA PHE A 53 10.11 1.85 6.07
C PHE A 53 9.64 2.75 7.22
N HIS A 54 8.58 3.52 6.96
CA HIS A 54 7.93 4.32 7.99
C HIS A 54 7.01 3.47 8.88
N ASP A 55 6.77 3.96 10.09
CA ASP A 55 5.72 3.45 10.96
C ASP A 55 4.36 4.07 10.58
N PRO A 56 3.24 3.32 10.78
CA PRO A 56 3.15 2.06 11.51
C PRO A 56 3.38 0.78 10.68
N GLU A 57 3.49 0.89 9.36
CA GLU A 57 3.54 -0.28 8.47
C GLU A 57 4.81 -1.10 8.60
N SER A 58 5.95 -0.48 8.97
CA SER A 58 7.21 -1.20 9.23
C SER A 58 6.99 -2.29 10.28
N ARG A 59 6.59 -1.90 11.49
CA ARG A 59 6.28 -2.85 12.58
C ARG A 59 5.29 -3.94 12.15
N LEU A 60 4.22 -3.57 11.42
CA LEU A 60 3.19 -4.53 11.00
C LEU A 60 3.73 -5.53 9.97
N GLU A 61 4.45 -5.05 8.96
CA GLU A 61 5.01 -5.87 7.89
C GLU A 61 6.01 -6.90 8.44
N PHE A 62 6.86 -6.51 9.38
CA PHE A 62 7.87 -7.42 9.93
C PHE A 62 7.36 -8.32 11.06
N ALA A 63 6.25 -7.96 11.72
CA ALA A 63 5.68 -8.77 12.80
C ALA A 63 4.63 -9.80 12.34
N HIS A 64 3.87 -9.50 11.28
CA HIS A 64 2.72 -10.33 10.90
C HIS A 64 3.16 -11.68 10.32
N PRO A 65 2.62 -12.82 10.76
CA PRO A 65 3.10 -14.11 10.26
C PRO A 65 2.59 -14.49 8.86
N TRP A 66 1.43 -13.96 8.46
CA TRP A 66 0.77 -14.32 7.21
C TRP A 66 0.00 -13.15 6.61
N PRO A 67 0.13 -12.85 5.30
CA PRO A 67 1.07 -13.44 4.36
C PRO A 67 2.44 -12.75 4.33
N GLN A 68 3.51 -13.48 4.66
CA GLN A 68 4.89 -12.97 4.53
C GLN A 68 5.44 -13.05 3.10
N PRO A 69 6.37 -12.15 2.70
CA PRO A 69 7.10 -12.25 1.45
C PRO A 69 7.80 -13.60 1.31
N VAL A 70 7.86 -14.12 0.07
CA VAL A 70 8.60 -15.36 -0.22
C VAL A 70 10.06 -15.01 -0.45
N ILE A 71 10.95 -15.62 0.33
CA ILE A 71 12.41 -15.49 0.18
C ILE A 71 12.97 -16.88 -0.11
N ASP A 72 13.77 -17.00 -1.17
CA ASP A 72 14.40 -18.22 -1.66
C ASP A 72 13.40 -19.37 -1.89
N GLY A 73 12.19 -19.03 -2.36
CA GLY A 73 11.16 -20.02 -2.68
C GLY A 73 11.49 -20.80 -3.96
N GLU A 74 10.84 -21.96 -4.16
CA GLU A 74 11.04 -22.81 -5.36
C GLU A 74 10.80 -22.06 -6.68
N LYS A 75 9.95 -21.03 -6.66
CA LYS A 75 9.63 -20.17 -7.82
C LYS A 75 10.30 -18.81 -7.76
N GLY A 76 11.30 -18.64 -6.90
CA GLY A 76 12.00 -17.39 -6.64
C GLY A 76 11.40 -16.54 -5.53
N ASN A 77 11.87 -15.31 -5.46
CA ASN A 77 11.51 -14.35 -4.42
C ASN A 77 10.21 -13.59 -4.76
N SER A 78 9.55 -13.08 -3.74
CA SER A 78 8.49 -12.08 -3.88
C SER A 78 8.97 -10.90 -4.74
N SER A 79 8.14 -10.51 -5.72
CA SER A 79 8.39 -9.34 -6.55
C SER A 79 7.97 -8.05 -5.83
N PHE A 80 8.52 -6.93 -6.29
CA PHE A 80 8.16 -5.60 -5.80
C PHE A 80 8.24 -4.57 -6.93
N CYS A 81 7.65 -3.40 -6.71
CA CYS A 81 7.93 -2.20 -7.50
C CYS A 81 8.10 -0.98 -6.60
N LEU A 82 8.84 0.02 -7.09
CA LEU A 82 8.98 1.33 -6.45
C LEU A 82 8.09 2.32 -7.21
N VAL A 83 7.38 3.17 -6.48
CA VAL A 83 6.45 4.16 -7.03
C VAL A 83 6.54 5.49 -6.26
N ASN A 84 5.80 6.49 -6.71
CA ASN A 84 5.62 7.77 -6.04
C ASN A 84 6.91 8.60 -5.87
N ALA A 85 7.73 8.66 -6.93
CA ALA A 85 8.91 9.51 -6.99
C ALA A 85 8.99 10.18 -8.37
N LEU A 86 9.43 11.43 -8.42
CA LEU A 86 9.59 12.16 -9.69
C LEU A 86 10.65 11.49 -10.58
N GLU A 87 11.68 10.92 -9.97
CA GLU A 87 12.78 10.21 -10.63
C GLU A 87 12.31 8.97 -11.39
N LEU A 88 11.13 8.42 -11.04
CA LEU A 88 10.54 7.26 -11.69
C LEU A 88 9.59 7.63 -12.84
N LEU A 89 9.34 8.93 -13.07
CA LEU A 89 8.47 9.41 -14.15
C LEU A 89 9.21 9.38 -15.49
N ASP A 90 9.10 8.29 -16.25
CA ASP A 90 9.91 8.08 -17.46
C ASP A 90 9.13 7.66 -18.73
N GLN A 91 7.88 7.19 -18.60
CA GLN A 91 7.03 6.83 -19.74
C GLN A 91 5.79 7.74 -19.91
N PRO A 92 5.31 7.92 -21.15
CA PRO A 92 4.04 8.60 -21.40
C PRO A 92 2.87 7.91 -20.68
N GLY A 93 2.06 8.71 -19.97
CA GLY A 93 0.91 8.27 -19.19
C GLY A 93 1.18 8.14 -17.69
N GLU A 94 2.43 8.25 -17.25
CA GLU A 94 2.78 8.30 -15.84
C GLU A 94 2.61 9.71 -15.26
N TRP A 95 2.42 9.80 -13.94
CA TRP A 95 2.27 11.05 -13.22
C TRP A 95 2.90 10.98 -11.83
N TYR A 96 3.21 12.14 -11.28
CA TYR A 96 3.72 12.31 -9.93
C TYR A 96 3.15 13.58 -9.30
N GLN A 97 2.76 13.52 -8.03
CA GLN A 97 2.36 14.69 -7.26
C GLN A 97 3.45 15.05 -6.26
N ASP A 98 4.00 16.25 -6.41
CA ASP A 98 4.95 16.81 -5.47
C ASP A 98 4.24 17.39 -4.24
N TYR A 99 4.63 16.92 -3.07
CA TYR A 99 4.13 17.39 -1.78
C TYR A 99 5.26 18.06 -1.00
N PRO A 100 5.02 19.22 -0.32
CA PRO A 100 3.72 19.86 -0.10
C PRO A 100 3.31 20.90 -1.15
N SER A 101 4.08 21.05 -2.24
CA SER A 101 3.79 22.10 -3.23
C SER A 101 2.44 21.92 -3.93
N GLY A 102 1.93 20.68 -3.98
CA GLY A 102 0.70 20.30 -4.66
C GLY A 102 0.84 20.25 -6.18
N ARG A 103 2.05 20.42 -6.71
CA ARG A 103 2.30 20.40 -8.16
C ARG A 103 2.17 18.98 -8.69
N ILE A 104 1.44 18.84 -9.79
CA ILE A 104 1.27 17.56 -10.48
C ILE A 104 2.10 17.60 -11.75
N TYR A 105 2.98 16.63 -11.88
CA TYR A 105 3.76 16.34 -13.08
C TYR A 105 3.06 15.22 -13.82
N TYR A 106 2.83 15.41 -15.11
CA TYR A 106 2.23 14.41 -15.98
C TYR A 106 3.05 14.34 -17.27
N TYR A 107 3.38 13.13 -17.72
CA TYR A 107 3.93 12.91 -19.05
C TYR A 107 2.76 12.59 -20.00
N PRO A 108 2.33 13.53 -20.87
CA PRO A 108 1.20 13.29 -21.76
C PRO A 108 1.49 12.17 -22.75
N ARG A 109 0.47 11.36 -23.05
CA ARG A 109 0.54 10.36 -24.13
C ARG A 109 0.55 11.08 -25.50
N PRO A 110 1.07 10.44 -26.58
CA PRO A 110 1.24 11.08 -27.90
C PRO A 110 0.00 11.73 -28.54
N HIS A 111 -1.20 11.51 -28.01
CA HIS A 111 -2.46 12.00 -28.56
C HIS A 111 -3.26 12.88 -27.57
N GLU A 112 -2.66 13.26 -26.45
CA GLU A 112 -3.31 14.09 -25.44
C GLU A 112 -2.97 15.57 -25.64
N ASP A 113 -3.98 16.37 -25.98
CA ASP A 113 -3.89 17.83 -25.97
C ASP A 113 -4.20 18.33 -24.54
N MET A 114 -3.17 18.56 -23.75
CA MET A 114 -3.31 19.01 -22.36
C MET A 114 -4.01 20.37 -22.21
N THR A 115 -4.15 21.15 -23.28
CA THR A 115 -4.93 22.41 -23.24
C THR A 115 -6.45 22.17 -23.26
N LYS A 116 -6.87 20.95 -23.62
CA LYS A 116 -8.29 20.53 -23.71
C LYS A 116 -8.60 19.31 -22.86
N ALA A 117 -7.58 18.62 -22.36
CA ALA A 117 -7.74 17.41 -21.57
C ALA A 117 -8.54 17.69 -20.29
N GLN A 118 -9.47 16.79 -19.97
CA GLN A 118 -10.09 16.76 -18.65
C GLN A 118 -9.20 15.92 -17.73
N VAL A 119 -8.66 16.55 -16.68
CA VAL A 119 -7.82 15.88 -15.68
C VAL A 119 -8.59 15.87 -14.36
N ILE A 120 -8.75 14.68 -13.77
CA ILE A 120 -9.55 14.47 -12.55
C ILE A 120 -8.65 13.83 -11.50
N ILE A 121 -8.59 14.45 -10.31
CA ILE A 121 -7.94 13.90 -9.12
C ILE A 121 -9.03 13.65 -8.07
N PRO A 122 -9.14 12.45 -7.51
CA PRO A 122 -10.17 12.15 -6.52
C PRO A 122 -9.84 12.81 -5.18
N ALA A 123 -10.86 13.36 -4.51
CA ALA A 123 -10.69 14.08 -3.24
C ALA A 123 -11.54 13.53 -2.09
N LEU A 124 -12.68 12.89 -2.39
CA LEU A 124 -13.61 12.38 -1.40
C LEU A 124 -13.47 10.88 -1.24
N GLU A 125 -13.49 10.36 -0.01
CA GLU A 125 -13.46 8.91 0.20
C GLU A 125 -14.82 8.24 -0.03
N THR A 126 -15.90 8.93 0.35
CA THR A 126 -17.27 8.42 0.26
C THR A 126 -18.19 9.48 -0.32
N LEU A 127 -18.94 9.12 -1.36
CA LEU A 127 -19.90 10.02 -2.03
C LEU A 127 -21.27 10.00 -1.36
N LEU A 128 -21.61 8.88 -0.71
CA LEU A 128 -22.92 8.66 -0.10
C LEU A 128 -22.78 7.71 1.08
N THR A 129 -23.28 8.15 2.23
CA THR A 129 -23.38 7.33 3.44
C THR A 129 -24.86 7.09 3.77
N ILE A 130 -25.26 5.83 3.90
CA ILE A 130 -26.60 5.43 4.37
C ILE A 130 -26.43 4.86 5.77
N SER A 131 -26.65 5.71 6.77
CA SER A 131 -26.45 5.32 8.17
C SER A 131 -27.78 5.30 8.93
N GLY A 132 -28.01 4.20 9.65
CA GLY A 132 -29.11 4.02 10.59
C GLY A 132 -28.60 3.25 11.81
N THR A 133 -29.47 3.02 12.79
CA THR A 133 -29.14 2.14 13.93
C THR A 133 -29.91 0.83 13.84
N LEU A 134 -29.56 -0.14 14.68
CA LEU A 134 -30.29 -1.41 14.77
C LEU A 134 -31.78 -1.18 15.08
N GLU A 135 -32.08 -0.19 15.94
CA GLU A 135 -33.44 0.19 16.35
C GLU A 135 -34.11 1.11 15.31
N ARG A 136 -33.33 1.85 14.54
CA ARG A 136 -33.80 2.84 13.55
C ARG A 136 -33.14 2.59 12.20
N PRO A 137 -33.44 1.47 11.53
CA PRO A 137 -32.87 1.14 10.24
C PRO A 137 -33.42 2.06 9.15
N VAL A 138 -32.55 2.50 8.24
CA VAL A 138 -32.96 3.16 7.01
C VAL A 138 -33.49 2.08 6.05
N ARG A 139 -34.64 2.33 5.41
CA ARG A 139 -35.33 1.35 4.55
C ARG A 139 -35.88 2.04 3.31
N ASN A 140 -36.18 1.25 2.27
CA ASN A 140 -36.86 1.69 1.04
C ASN A 140 -36.09 2.76 0.25
N ILE A 141 -34.76 2.59 0.09
CA ILE A 141 -33.93 3.44 -0.77
C ILE A 141 -33.75 2.76 -2.13
N HIS A 142 -33.85 3.54 -3.20
CA HIS A 142 -33.61 3.09 -4.57
C HIS A 142 -32.79 4.15 -5.32
N PHE A 143 -31.68 3.72 -5.94
CA PHE A 143 -30.88 4.55 -6.83
C PHE A 143 -31.21 4.16 -8.27
N GLN A 144 -31.53 5.15 -9.11
CA GLN A 144 -31.81 4.93 -10.52
C GLN A 144 -31.08 5.99 -11.34
N ASN A 145 -30.39 5.55 -12.39
CA ASN A 145 -29.68 6.42 -13.34
C ASN A 145 -28.67 7.37 -12.65
N ILE A 146 -27.87 6.85 -11.71
CA ILE A 146 -26.79 7.59 -11.02
C ILE A 146 -25.46 6.85 -11.19
N SER A 147 -24.39 7.59 -11.49
CA SER A 147 -23.00 7.12 -11.46
C SER A 147 -22.28 7.63 -10.21
N PHE A 148 -21.50 6.77 -9.57
CA PHE A 148 -20.59 7.11 -8.47
C PHE A 148 -19.15 6.98 -8.98
N GLU A 149 -18.42 8.09 -9.04
CA GLU A 149 -17.12 8.16 -9.71
C GLU A 149 -16.11 8.97 -8.88
N HIS A 150 -14.83 8.67 -9.06
CA HIS A 150 -13.70 9.48 -8.57
C HIS A 150 -13.58 9.62 -7.04
N THR A 151 -13.73 8.51 -6.30
CA THR A 151 -13.38 8.47 -4.87
C THR A 151 -11.88 8.23 -4.66
N SER A 152 -11.35 8.74 -3.54
CA SER A 152 -9.97 8.54 -3.10
C SER A 152 -9.92 7.66 -1.86
N TRP A 153 -8.73 7.19 -1.49
CA TRP A 153 -8.48 6.61 -0.18
C TRP A 153 -6.99 6.78 0.15
N MET A 154 -6.67 7.72 1.04
CA MET A 154 -5.29 8.16 1.26
C MET A 154 -4.58 7.42 2.40
N ARG A 155 -5.27 6.49 3.07
CA ARG A 155 -4.68 5.72 4.18
C ARG A 155 -3.34 5.07 3.81
N PRO A 156 -3.16 4.42 2.63
CA PRO A 156 -1.87 3.85 2.26
C PRO A 156 -0.72 4.86 2.27
N SER A 157 -0.93 6.07 1.76
CA SER A 157 0.11 7.12 1.74
C SER A 157 0.42 7.74 3.11
N TYR A 158 -0.46 7.56 4.10
CA TYR A 158 -0.26 8.07 5.46
C TYR A 158 0.16 7.03 6.49
N GLN A 159 -0.15 5.75 6.25
CA GLN A 159 0.04 4.68 7.24
C GLN A 159 0.53 3.36 6.63
N GLY A 160 0.96 3.38 5.36
CA GLY A 160 1.16 2.17 4.57
C GLY A 160 -0.10 1.32 4.45
N HIS A 161 0.04 0.15 3.86
CA HIS A 161 -1.06 -0.79 3.69
C HIS A 161 -0.57 -2.23 3.72
N VAL A 162 -0.53 -2.82 4.92
CA VAL A 162 -0.25 -4.24 5.13
C VAL A 162 -1.58 -4.97 5.34
N THR A 163 -1.89 -5.97 4.52
CA THR A 163 -3.19 -6.64 4.52
C THR A 163 -3.10 -8.13 4.84
N LEU A 164 -4.11 -8.65 5.54
CA LEU A 164 -4.24 -10.09 5.77
C LEU A 164 -4.84 -10.78 4.53
N GLN A 165 -6.07 -10.39 4.17
CA GLN A 165 -6.80 -10.90 3.00
C GLN A 165 -7.96 -9.95 2.66
N GLY A 166 -8.37 -9.90 1.39
CA GLY A 166 -9.55 -9.16 0.96
C GLY A 166 -9.43 -7.63 1.06
N GLY A 167 -8.21 -7.09 1.10
CA GLY A 167 -7.95 -5.66 1.23
C GLY A 167 -8.09 -5.09 2.65
N PHE A 168 -8.42 -5.92 3.65
CA PHE A 168 -8.50 -5.48 5.04
C PHE A 168 -7.10 -5.33 5.64
N HIS A 169 -6.78 -4.11 6.06
CA HIS A 169 -5.48 -3.78 6.64
C HIS A 169 -5.35 -4.35 8.06
N LEU A 170 -4.13 -4.70 8.43
CA LEU A 170 -3.80 -5.12 9.80
C LEU A 170 -3.78 -3.90 10.73
N LEU A 171 -4.42 -4.05 11.89
CA LEU A 171 -4.24 -3.16 13.05
C LEU A 171 -3.11 -3.70 13.95
N ASP A 172 -3.05 -5.03 14.06
CA ASP A 172 -1.99 -5.75 14.74
C ASP A 172 -1.97 -7.22 14.28
N ALA A 173 -0.81 -7.86 14.27
CA ALA A 173 -0.68 -9.28 13.97
C ALA A 173 0.64 -9.85 14.48
N TYR A 174 0.60 -11.06 15.02
CA TYR A 174 1.76 -11.71 15.60
C TYR A 174 1.61 -13.24 15.64
N ARG A 175 2.74 -13.95 15.75
CA ARG A 175 2.75 -15.37 16.13
C ARG A 175 2.45 -15.49 17.62
N LEU A 176 1.69 -16.51 17.97
CA LEU A 176 1.44 -16.84 19.37
C LEU A 176 2.72 -17.40 20.00
N PRO A 177 3.08 -17.00 21.24
CA PRO A 177 4.20 -17.61 21.97
C PRO A 177 4.03 -19.11 22.19
N ILE A 178 2.77 -19.55 22.36
CA ILE A 178 2.38 -20.95 22.45
C ILE A 178 1.29 -21.18 21.39
N PRO A 179 1.56 -21.98 20.35
CA PRO A 179 0.55 -22.35 19.36
C PRO A 179 -0.61 -23.14 19.98
N GLY A 180 -1.80 -22.96 19.43
CA GLY A 180 -2.97 -23.80 19.62
C GLY A 180 -4.05 -23.21 20.51
N LEU A 181 -5.29 -23.54 20.15
CA LEU A 181 -6.45 -23.52 21.05
C LEU A 181 -6.85 -24.98 21.36
N PRO A 182 -7.60 -25.26 22.44
CA PRO A 182 -8.08 -26.62 22.73
C PRO A 182 -8.76 -27.31 21.54
N GLU A 183 -9.50 -26.53 20.74
CA GLU A 183 -10.21 -26.97 19.53
C GLU A 183 -9.38 -26.94 18.24
N LYS A 184 -8.19 -26.32 18.25
CA LYS A 184 -7.34 -26.15 17.05
C LYS A 184 -5.87 -25.98 17.44
N ALA A 185 -5.17 -27.08 17.67
CA ALA A 185 -3.78 -27.09 18.14
C ALA A 185 -2.79 -26.47 17.14
N GLU A 186 -3.12 -26.47 15.84
CA GLU A 186 -2.29 -25.92 14.78
C GLU A 186 -2.41 -24.38 14.61
N LEU A 187 -3.27 -23.71 15.39
CA LEU A 187 -3.44 -22.27 15.30
C LEU A 187 -2.22 -21.55 15.91
N GLU A 188 -1.37 -20.97 15.06
CA GLU A 188 -0.08 -20.41 15.48
C GLU A 188 -0.01 -18.88 15.50
N ASN A 189 -1.10 -18.19 15.13
CA ASN A 189 -1.09 -16.73 14.98
C ASN A 189 -2.43 -16.07 15.31
N GLN A 190 -2.35 -14.77 15.60
CA GLN A 190 -3.50 -13.91 15.80
C GLN A 190 -3.32 -12.62 14.97
N ALA A 191 -4.42 -12.10 14.44
CA ALA A 191 -4.44 -10.85 13.70
C ALA A 191 -5.74 -10.08 13.98
N TRP A 192 -5.62 -8.76 14.08
CA TRP A 192 -6.70 -7.81 14.17
C TRP A 192 -6.74 -7.02 12.87
N ILE A 193 -7.89 -7.01 12.21
CA ILE A 193 -8.08 -6.30 10.94
C ILE A 193 -8.97 -5.07 11.12
N GLY A 194 -8.60 -3.99 10.45
CA GLY A 194 -9.44 -2.82 10.29
C GLY A 194 -10.46 -3.08 9.20
N ARG A 195 -11.72 -2.71 9.47
CA ARG A 195 -12.76 -2.63 8.44
C ARG A 195 -12.86 -1.19 7.97
N PRO A 196 -13.17 -0.93 6.69
CA PRO A 196 -13.62 0.39 6.27
C PRO A 196 -14.73 0.86 7.21
N GLU A 197 -14.64 2.10 7.69
CA GLU A 197 -15.71 2.70 8.47
C GLU A 197 -16.98 2.73 7.60
N ALA A 198 -18.12 2.34 8.18
CA ALA A 198 -19.40 2.21 7.49
C ALA A 198 -20.19 3.52 7.45
#